data_AF-A0A9W9CCE2-F1
#
_entry.id   AF-A0A9W9CCE2-F1
#
_cell.length_a   1.000
_cell.length_b   1.000
_cell.length_c   1.000
_cell.angle_alpha   90.00
_cell.angle_beta   90.00
_cell.angle_gamma   90.00
#
_symmetry.space_group_name_H-M   'P 1'
#
loop_
_entity.id
_entity.type
_entity.pdbx_description
1 polymer ?
#
loop_
_entity_poly.entity_id
_entity_poly.type
_entity_poly.pdbx_seq_one_letter_code
_entity_poly.pdbx_strand_id
1 'polypeptide(L)'
;MAEVAAGAGIALAAEEVLSTTLQAGVATYFLTKPTQPLSATFTRIAVAHDDELHKRSLIRSNHTLTIIDSKAYIFGGETADGEVASNDMHVVNLAPGEDQVWEYQLIPALAKDEGGRVPRGRMNHAACAFEGGVVVYGGTSSTGQPADDGDVWLYSPSEKSWSILYSFASDGPVLRQETEVRIFPSASSLILLIGTPTDGISTISKLTPSLSSEATSTPSPYETLVPPPAPTSPSNASFHNNYLYLISSTDPMSSQLHTLAVNSKDPKWATLTFPTNPLSPAPEPAMQAPSFPSPQATEETTSSIF
;
A
#
# COMPACT_ATOMS: atom_id res chain seq x y z
N MET A 1 -45.63 -57.40 -6.27
CA MET A 1 -46.35 -56.32 -6.99
C MET A 1 -45.82 -54.99 -6.45
N ALA A 2 -45.32 -54.14 -7.37
CA ALA A 2 -44.93 -52.71 -7.33
C ALA A 2 -44.00 -52.23 -6.19
N GLU A 3 -42.79 -51.68 -6.37
CA GLU A 3 -42.18 -50.65 -7.26
C GLU A 3 -42.56 -49.16 -7.02
N VAL A 4 -41.51 -48.35 -6.78
CA VAL A 4 -41.17 -47.00 -7.33
C VAL A 4 -41.46 -45.69 -6.53
N ALA A 5 -40.32 -45.09 -6.10
CA ALA A 5 -39.76 -43.73 -6.26
C ALA A 5 -40.20 -42.46 -5.47
N ALA A 6 -39.17 -41.87 -4.83
CA ALA A 6 -38.57 -40.52 -4.97
C ALA A 6 -39.39 -39.23 -4.74
N GLY A 7 -38.78 -38.30 -3.98
CA GLY A 7 -39.17 -36.88 -3.98
C GLY A 7 -38.49 -36.00 -2.93
N ALA A 8 -37.34 -35.44 -3.31
CA ALA A 8 -36.69 -34.19 -2.89
C ALA A 8 -37.24 -33.34 -1.72
N GLY A 9 -36.32 -32.98 -0.81
CA GLY A 9 -36.49 -31.90 0.18
C GLY A 9 -35.15 -31.39 0.74
N ILE A 10 -34.17 -31.15 -0.14
CA ILE A 10 -32.96 -30.37 0.18
C ILE A 10 -33.27 -28.92 -0.17
N ALA A 11 -33.12 -28.00 0.78
CA ALA A 11 -32.48 -26.69 0.66
C ALA A 11 -32.94 -25.77 1.80
N LEU A 12 -32.03 -24.89 2.23
CA LEU A 12 -32.23 -23.75 3.13
C LEU A 12 -32.10 -24.03 4.64
N ALA A 13 -30.88 -24.34 5.09
CA ALA A 13 -30.31 -23.80 6.35
C ALA A 13 -28.81 -24.17 6.53
N ALA A 14 -28.01 -24.19 5.45
CA ALA A 14 -26.61 -24.66 5.53
C ALA A 14 -25.56 -23.63 5.06
N GLU A 15 -25.90 -22.36 4.90
CA GLU A 15 -24.95 -21.34 4.41
C GLU A 15 -24.54 -20.25 5.41
N GLU A 16 -25.01 -20.26 6.66
CA GLU A 16 -24.57 -19.27 7.67
C GLU A 16 -23.55 -19.80 8.70
N VAL A 17 -23.16 -21.08 8.65
CA VAL A 17 -22.30 -21.67 9.70
C VAL A 17 -20.82 -21.80 9.29
N LEU A 18 -20.49 -21.70 7.99
CA LEU A 18 -19.11 -21.88 7.52
C LEU A 18 -18.21 -20.64 7.71
N SER A 19 -18.78 -19.43 7.76
CA SER A 19 -17.99 -18.19 7.89
C SER A 19 -17.52 -17.92 9.32
N THR A 20 -18.35 -18.26 10.31
CA THR A 20 -18.04 -18.06 11.74
C THR A 20 -17.02 -19.07 12.27
N THR A 21 -17.01 -20.31 11.79
CA THR A 21 -16.01 -21.31 12.20
C THR A 21 -14.61 -21.01 11.67
N LEU A 22 -14.49 -20.47 10.44
CA LEU A 22 -13.20 -20.09 9.88
C LEU A 22 -12.63 -18.85 10.58
N GLN A 23 -13.48 -17.84 10.84
CA GLN A 23 -13.11 -16.63 11.56
C GLN A 23 -12.75 -16.92 13.03
N ALA A 24 -13.49 -17.79 13.72
CA ALA A 24 -13.14 -18.22 15.07
C ALA A 24 -11.81 -19.00 15.08
N GLY A 25 -11.57 -19.87 14.08
CA GLY A 25 -10.31 -20.64 13.97
C GLY A 25 -9.08 -19.76 13.74
N VAL A 26 -9.19 -18.75 12.88
CA VAL A 26 -8.08 -17.81 12.58
C VAL A 26 -7.86 -16.84 13.73
N ALA A 27 -8.93 -16.29 14.33
CA ALA A 27 -8.81 -15.39 15.49
C ALA A 27 -8.24 -16.10 16.73
N THR A 28 -8.69 -17.34 17.01
CA THR A 28 -8.10 -18.14 18.11
C THR A 28 -6.65 -18.51 17.82
N TYR A 29 -6.28 -18.79 16.57
CA TYR A 29 -4.90 -19.08 16.19
C TYR A 29 -3.94 -17.90 16.50
N PHE A 30 -4.34 -16.67 16.17
CA PHE A 30 -3.54 -15.47 16.46
C PHE A 30 -3.49 -15.09 17.94
N LEU A 31 -4.52 -15.41 18.72
CA LEU A 31 -4.56 -15.16 20.16
C LEU A 31 -3.81 -16.21 21.00
N THR A 32 -3.68 -17.44 20.49
CA THR A 32 -3.14 -18.58 21.27
C THR A 32 -1.73 -18.98 20.91
N LYS A 33 -1.22 -18.59 19.73
CA LYS A 33 0.18 -18.80 19.38
C LYS A 33 0.96 -17.53 19.66
N PRO A 34 1.94 -17.57 20.60
CA PRO A 34 2.95 -16.53 20.66
C PRO A 34 3.51 -16.38 19.25
N THR A 35 3.45 -15.16 18.70
CA THR A 35 4.36 -14.83 17.60
C THR A 35 5.74 -15.18 18.14
N GLN A 36 6.50 -16.03 17.43
CA GLN A 36 7.89 -16.25 17.84
C GLN A 36 8.52 -14.86 18.04
N PRO A 37 9.26 -14.63 19.14
CA PRO A 37 9.75 -13.30 19.43
C PRO A 37 10.54 -12.82 18.21
N LEU A 38 9.98 -11.81 17.53
CA LEU A 38 10.63 -11.19 16.39
C LEU A 38 11.84 -10.45 16.95
N SER A 39 13.01 -11.05 16.84
CA SER A 39 14.26 -10.40 17.21
C SER A 39 14.65 -9.46 16.08
N ALA A 40 14.43 -8.16 16.26
CA ALA A 40 14.84 -7.12 15.33
C ALA A 40 16.03 -6.34 15.91
N THR A 41 16.95 -5.92 15.05
CA THR A 41 18.00 -4.95 15.40
C THR A 41 17.84 -3.73 14.50
N PHE A 42 17.87 -2.54 15.10
CA PHE A 42 17.83 -1.29 14.36
C PHE A 42 19.26 -0.84 14.07
N THR A 43 19.61 -0.77 12.79
CA THR A 43 20.91 -0.29 12.32
C THR A 43 20.69 0.94 11.45
N ARG A 44 21.45 2.00 11.71
CA ARG A 44 21.42 3.20 10.87
C ARG A 44 22.21 2.94 9.59
N ILE A 45 21.51 2.95 8.45
CA ILE A 45 22.08 2.65 7.13
C ILE A 45 22.76 3.84 6.46
N ALA A 46 22.28 5.08 6.66
CA ALA A 46 22.88 6.26 6.03
C ALA A 46 22.66 7.53 6.85
N VAL A 47 23.53 8.51 6.65
CA VAL A 47 23.36 9.90 7.10
C VAL A 47 23.56 10.79 5.88
N ALA A 48 22.48 11.35 5.35
CA ALA A 48 22.61 12.43 4.38
C ALA A 48 23.13 13.66 5.12
N HIS A 49 24.27 14.18 4.67
CA HIS A 49 24.77 15.45 5.17
C HIS A 49 23.94 16.57 4.53
N ASP A 50 23.61 17.56 5.34
CA ASP A 50 23.01 18.78 4.86
C ASP A 50 24.04 19.52 3.99
N ASP A 51 23.72 19.74 2.72
CA ASP A 51 24.51 20.66 1.90
C ASP A 51 24.03 22.10 2.16
N GLU A 52 24.86 23.11 1.88
CA GLU A 52 24.49 24.52 2.14
C GLU A 52 23.17 24.95 1.47
N LEU A 53 22.69 24.17 0.49
CA LEU A 53 21.46 24.41 -0.26
C LEU A 53 20.31 23.45 0.09
N HIS A 54 20.47 22.57 1.10
CA HIS A 54 19.54 21.52 1.54
C HIS A 54 19.00 20.58 0.44
N LYS A 55 19.59 20.59 -0.77
CA LYS A 55 19.13 19.84 -1.94
C LYS A 55 19.26 18.33 -1.73
N ARG A 56 20.27 17.91 -0.99
CA ARG A 56 20.52 16.49 -0.68
C ARG A 56 20.02 16.07 0.70
N SER A 57 19.37 16.98 1.43
CA SER A 57 18.86 16.69 2.76
C SER A 57 17.76 15.63 2.70
N LEU A 58 17.95 14.53 3.44
CA LEU A 58 16.91 13.52 3.65
C LEU A 58 16.04 13.85 4.88
N ILE A 59 16.24 15.00 5.52
CA ILE A 59 15.44 15.42 6.67
C ILE A 59 14.08 15.90 6.16
N ARG A 60 13.09 15.00 6.21
CA ARG A 60 11.74 15.25 5.71
C ARG A 60 10.68 14.37 6.37
N SER A 61 9.45 14.85 6.41
CA SER A 61 8.24 14.10 6.80
C SER A 61 7.32 13.91 5.60
N ASN A 62 6.22 13.15 5.76
CA ASN A 62 5.16 13.03 4.74
C ASN A 62 5.63 12.59 3.33
N HIS A 63 6.79 11.93 3.27
CA HIS A 63 7.39 11.37 2.07
C HIS A 63 7.01 9.90 1.92
N THR A 64 7.33 9.31 0.77
CA THR A 64 7.25 7.86 0.60
C THR A 64 8.64 7.27 0.40
N LEU A 65 8.80 6.03 0.86
CA LEU A 65 9.98 5.21 0.62
C LEU A 65 9.53 3.90 -0.01
N THR A 66 10.04 3.59 -1.19
CA THR A 66 9.75 2.35 -1.92
C THR A 66 11.05 1.59 -2.15
N ILE A 67 11.07 0.29 -1.87
CA ILE A 67 12.24 -0.56 -2.11
C ILE A 67 12.01 -1.36 -3.38
N ILE A 68 12.97 -1.30 -4.30
CA ILE A 68 13.04 -2.16 -5.48
C ILE A 68 14.43 -2.78 -5.49
N ASP A 69 14.47 -4.11 -5.53
CA ASP A 69 15.69 -4.90 -5.35
C ASP A 69 16.45 -4.49 -4.09
N SER A 70 17.68 -3.99 -4.26
CA SER A 70 18.55 -3.50 -3.17
C SER A 70 18.65 -1.98 -3.12
N LYS A 71 17.67 -1.24 -3.64
CA LYS A 71 17.69 0.23 -3.62
C LYS A 71 16.41 0.79 -3.02
N ALA A 72 16.56 1.76 -2.12
CA ALA A 72 15.47 2.55 -1.57
C ALA A 72 15.30 3.84 -2.38
N TYR A 73 14.07 4.10 -2.80
CA TYR A 73 13.63 5.26 -3.57
C TYR A 73 12.77 6.13 -2.68
N ILE A 74 13.20 7.36 -2.43
CA ILE A 74 12.54 8.32 -1.55
C ILE A 74 12.06 9.50 -2.41
N PHE A 75 10.77 9.79 -2.35
CA PHE A 75 10.14 10.83 -3.17
C PHE A 75 9.25 11.75 -2.33
N GLY A 76 9.26 13.04 -2.71
CA GLY A 76 8.42 14.07 -2.12
C GLY A 76 8.61 14.25 -0.61
N GLY A 77 7.55 14.71 0.04
CA GLY A 77 7.50 15.04 1.46
C GLY A 77 7.56 16.53 1.74
N GLU A 78 7.72 16.83 3.02
CA GLU A 78 7.88 18.17 3.57
C GLU A 78 9.26 18.26 4.21
N THR A 79 10.05 19.27 3.85
CA THR A 79 11.41 19.46 4.36
C THR A 79 11.40 19.93 5.81
N ALA A 80 12.58 19.98 6.44
CA ALA A 80 12.73 20.50 7.80
C ALA A 80 12.20 21.94 7.97
N ASP A 81 12.20 22.73 6.89
CA ASP A 81 11.71 24.12 6.88
C ASP A 81 10.18 24.21 6.74
N GLY A 82 9.47 23.08 6.61
CA GLY A 82 8.03 23.05 6.38
C GLY A 82 7.61 23.25 4.91
N GLU A 83 8.58 23.25 3.99
CA GLU A 83 8.34 23.44 2.57
C GLU A 83 8.13 22.12 1.84
N VAL A 84 7.32 22.12 0.78
CA VAL A 84 7.18 20.91 -0.05
C VAL A 84 8.51 20.58 -0.72
N ALA A 85 8.97 19.35 -0.53
CA ALA A 85 10.22 18.86 -1.09
C ALA A 85 10.20 18.89 -2.63
N SER A 86 11.40 18.99 -3.21
CA SER A 86 11.58 18.87 -4.66
C SER A 86 11.00 17.56 -5.20
N ASN A 87 10.75 17.53 -6.52
CA ASN A 87 10.35 16.32 -7.22
C ASN A 87 11.54 15.46 -7.67
N ASP A 88 12.73 15.69 -7.13
CA ASP A 88 13.89 14.83 -7.38
C ASP A 88 13.71 13.48 -6.66
N MET A 89 14.22 12.42 -7.29
CA MET A 89 14.22 11.08 -6.74
C MET A 89 15.52 10.86 -5.96
N HIS A 90 15.39 10.58 -4.66
CA HIS A 90 16.52 10.21 -3.80
C HIS A 90 16.67 8.69 -3.81
N VAL A 91 17.88 8.20 -4.09
CA VAL A 91 18.15 6.76 -4.18
C VAL A 91 19.27 6.40 -3.23
N VAL A 92 19.02 5.43 -2.35
CA VAL A 92 20.00 4.88 -1.41
C VAL A 92 20.20 3.39 -1.73
N ASN A 93 21.45 2.98 -1.97
CA ASN A 93 21.77 1.57 -2.11
C ASN A 93 21.72 0.88 -0.73
N LEU A 94 20.88 -0.13 -0.57
CA LEU A 94 20.66 -0.86 0.68
C LEU A 94 21.62 -2.03 0.90
N ALA A 95 22.25 -2.52 -0.17
CA ALA A 95 23.23 -3.60 -0.13
C ALA A 95 24.54 -3.14 -0.79
N PRO A 96 25.31 -2.26 -0.13
CA PRO A 96 26.68 -2.05 -0.58
C PRO A 96 27.43 -3.39 -0.48
N GLY A 97 28.23 -3.74 -1.50
CA GLY A 97 29.13 -4.90 -1.43
C GLY A 97 30.10 -4.80 -0.24
N GLU A 98 30.80 -5.89 0.10
CA GLU A 98 31.63 -6.01 1.32
C GLU A 98 32.63 -4.84 1.54
N ASP A 99 33.03 -4.13 0.48
CA ASP A 99 33.98 -3.00 0.53
C ASP A 99 33.39 -1.65 0.05
N GLN A 100 32.06 -1.53 -0.10
CA GLN A 100 31.44 -0.35 -0.71
C GLN A 100 30.80 0.58 0.32
N VAL A 101 31.03 1.89 0.16
CA VAL A 101 30.33 2.92 0.93
C VAL A 101 28.87 2.97 0.46
N TRP A 102 27.93 3.18 1.39
CA TRP A 102 26.52 3.45 1.06
C TRP A 102 26.42 4.50 -0.05
N GLU A 103 25.87 4.09 -1.20
CA GLU A 103 25.78 4.95 -2.38
C GLU A 103 24.47 5.74 -2.34
N TYR A 104 24.59 7.07 -2.38
CA TYR A 104 23.48 8.00 -2.46
C TYR A 104 23.48 8.69 -3.83
N GLN A 105 22.34 8.70 -4.50
CA GLN A 105 22.13 9.42 -5.76
C GLN A 105 20.91 10.35 -5.63
N LEU A 106 21.03 11.55 -6.18
CA LEU A 106 19.91 12.47 -6.39
C LEU A 106 19.66 12.54 -7.89
N ILE A 107 18.49 12.10 -8.33
CA ILE A 107 18.13 12.01 -9.74
C ILE A 107 17.08 13.10 -10.01
N PRO A 108 17.36 14.07 -10.90
CA PRO A 108 16.40 15.11 -11.21
C PRO A 108 15.16 14.51 -11.90
N ALA A 109 14.02 15.17 -11.73
CA ALA A 109 12.79 14.76 -12.41
C ALA A 109 12.91 14.92 -13.93
N LEU A 110 13.10 13.82 -14.65
CA LEU A 110 13.16 13.76 -16.10
C LEU A 110 11.95 13.00 -16.65
N ALA A 111 11.32 13.52 -17.70
CA ALA A 111 10.28 12.78 -18.41
C ALA A 111 10.90 11.74 -19.35
N LYS A 112 10.18 10.63 -19.59
CA LYS A 112 10.58 9.61 -20.54
C LYS A 112 10.68 10.14 -21.97
N ASP A 113 9.70 10.93 -22.38
CA ASP A 113 9.60 11.52 -23.72
C ASP A 113 10.01 13.00 -23.70
N GLU A 114 10.56 13.49 -24.81
CA GLU A 114 10.90 14.91 -24.96
C GLU A 114 9.64 15.79 -24.81
N GLY A 115 9.67 16.76 -23.89
CA GLY A 115 8.52 17.60 -23.56
C GLY A 115 7.43 16.91 -22.73
N GLY A 116 7.67 15.68 -22.28
CA GLY A 116 6.77 14.95 -21.39
C GLY A 116 6.62 15.62 -20.02
N ARG A 117 5.56 15.24 -19.28
CA ARG A 117 5.32 15.74 -17.93
C ARG A 117 6.07 14.91 -16.89
N VAL A 118 6.38 15.55 -15.77
CA VAL A 118 6.92 14.90 -14.55
C VAL A 118 6.01 15.23 -13.37
N PRO A 119 5.98 14.40 -12.32
CA PRO A 119 5.22 14.74 -11.12
C PRO A 119 5.74 16.03 -10.51
N ARG A 120 4.81 16.89 -10.06
CA ARG A 120 5.15 18.03 -9.20
C ARG A 120 5.63 17.56 -7.82
N GLY A 121 6.40 18.41 -7.14
CA GLY A 121 6.73 18.24 -5.73
C GLY A 121 5.45 18.13 -4.91
N ARG A 122 5.41 17.16 -3.98
CA ARG A 122 4.18 16.79 -3.27
C ARG A 122 4.49 16.14 -1.91
N MET A 123 3.56 16.26 -0.98
CA MET A 123 3.56 15.57 0.32
C MET A 123 2.25 14.77 0.50
N ASN A 124 2.21 13.87 1.48
CA ASN A 124 1.02 13.06 1.79
C ASN A 124 0.49 12.23 0.60
N HIS A 125 1.38 11.88 -0.34
CA HIS A 125 1.06 10.99 -1.45
C HIS A 125 1.25 9.53 -1.05
N ALA A 126 0.73 8.62 -1.87
CA ALA A 126 0.99 7.20 -1.72
C ALA A 126 1.98 6.73 -2.78
N ALA A 127 2.79 5.73 -2.43
CA ALA A 127 3.67 5.07 -3.39
C ALA A 127 3.80 3.58 -3.11
N CYS A 128 4.09 2.81 -4.15
CA CYS A 128 4.42 1.40 -4.03
C CYS A 128 5.34 0.92 -5.18
N ALA A 129 6.00 -0.21 -4.98
CA ALA A 129 6.71 -0.89 -6.04
C ALA A 129 5.71 -1.66 -6.92
N PHE A 130 5.80 -1.49 -8.24
CA PHE A 130 4.98 -2.23 -9.20
C PHE A 130 5.77 -2.38 -10.51
N GLU A 131 5.87 -3.61 -11.02
CA GLU A 131 6.50 -3.92 -12.31
C GLU A 131 7.93 -3.34 -12.45
N GLY A 132 8.71 -3.44 -11.37
CA GLY A 132 10.09 -2.93 -11.32
C GLY A 132 10.23 -1.40 -11.27
N GLY A 133 9.12 -0.67 -11.15
CA GLY A 133 9.10 0.79 -11.01
C GLY A 133 8.44 1.27 -9.72
N VAL A 134 8.59 2.57 -9.45
CA VAL A 134 7.95 3.24 -8.30
C VAL A 134 6.70 3.94 -8.82
N VAL A 135 5.54 3.51 -8.33
CA VAL A 135 4.27 4.17 -8.63
C VAL A 135 4.00 5.22 -7.58
N VAL A 136 3.57 6.42 -7.99
CA VAL A 136 3.18 7.52 -7.11
C VAL A 136 1.78 8.01 -7.47
N TYR A 137 0.93 8.21 -6.46
CA TYR A 137 -0.44 8.68 -6.66
C TYR A 137 -0.87 9.68 -5.58
N GLY A 138 -1.62 10.71 -6.01
CA GLY A 138 -2.23 11.70 -5.15
C GLY A 138 -1.22 12.64 -4.47
N GLY A 139 -1.56 13.03 -3.24
CA GLY A 139 -0.82 14.00 -2.44
C GLY A 139 -1.16 15.45 -2.75
N THR A 140 -0.59 16.35 -1.95
CA THR A 140 -0.85 17.79 -1.98
C THR A 140 0.40 18.57 -2.35
N SER A 141 0.18 19.70 -3.03
CA SER A 141 1.20 20.70 -3.34
C SER A 141 1.43 21.66 -2.16
N SER A 142 2.34 22.63 -2.34
CA SER A 142 2.66 23.65 -1.31
C SER A 142 1.49 24.57 -0.97
N THR A 143 0.46 24.64 -1.81
CA THR A 143 -0.76 25.42 -1.54
C THR A 143 -1.83 24.61 -0.78
N GLY A 144 -1.54 23.35 -0.42
CA GLY A 144 -2.49 22.42 0.17
C GLY A 144 -3.50 21.84 -0.83
N GLN A 145 -3.52 22.30 -2.08
CA GLN A 145 -4.35 21.72 -3.13
C GLN A 145 -3.76 20.41 -3.67
N PRO A 146 -4.57 19.51 -4.26
CA PRO A 146 -4.08 18.31 -4.93
C PRO A 146 -2.91 18.63 -5.87
N ALA A 147 -1.88 17.77 -5.87
CA ALA A 147 -0.66 18.02 -6.64
C ALA A 147 -0.90 17.99 -8.17
N ASP A 148 -1.89 17.24 -8.62
CA ASP A 148 -2.33 17.08 -10.01
C ASP A 148 -3.80 16.60 -10.06
N ASP A 149 -4.31 16.40 -11.27
CA ASP A 149 -5.70 16.02 -11.55
C ASP A 149 -5.92 14.49 -11.42
N GLY A 150 -5.17 13.83 -10.53
CA GLY A 150 -5.25 12.38 -10.33
C GLY A 150 -4.41 11.60 -11.33
N ASP A 151 -3.20 12.06 -11.65
CA ASP A 151 -2.28 11.25 -12.44
C ASP A 151 -1.67 10.14 -11.56
N VAL A 152 -1.61 8.93 -12.10
CA VAL A 152 -0.83 7.82 -11.54
C VAL A 152 0.52 7.81 -12.24
N TRP A 153 1.56 8.19 -11.52
CA TRP A 153 2.92 8.33 -12.04
C TRP A 153 3.69 7.02 -11.91
N LEU A 154 4.57 6.73 -12.86
CA LEU A 154 5.53 5.64 -12.81
C LEU A 154 6.94 6.20 -13.01
N TYR A 155 7.80 5.99 -12.03
CA TYR A 155 9.24 6.18 -12.16
C TYR A 155 9.88 4.86 -12.56
N SER A 156 10.67 4.89 -13.65
CA SER A 156 11.46 3.76 -14.11
C SER A 156 12.90 3.86 -13.60
N PRO A 157 13.36 2.98 -12.70
CA PRO A 157 14.76 2.97 -12.26
C PRO A 157 15.78 2.73 -13.36
N SER A 158 15.42 1.93 -14.38
CA SER A 158 16.31 1.61 -15.51
C SER A 158 16.48 2.79 -16.45
N GLU A 159 15.41 3.53 -16.73
CA GLU A 159 15.42 4.72 -17.60
C GLU A 159 15.73 6.01 -16.84
N LYS A 160 15.66 6.00 -15.50
CA LYS A 160 15.79 7.17 -14.62
C LYS A 160 14.84 8.31 -15.01
N SER A 161 13.63 7.96 -15.42
CA SER A 161 12.64 8.87 -15.98
C SER A 161 11.24 8.56 -15.47
N TRP A 162 10.36 9.55 -15.58
CA TRP A 162 8.95 9.47 -15.23
C TRP A 162 8.09 9.32 -16.48
N SER A 163 7.03 8.54 -16.34
CA SER A 163 5.90 8.48 -17.27
C SER A 163 4.58 8.49 -16.50
N ILE A 164 3.49 8.71 -17.22
CA ILE A 164 2.14 8.57 -16.67
C ILE A 164 1.69 7.14 -16.94
N LEU A 165 1.43 6.38 -15.88
CA LEU A 165 0.90 5.03 -15.95
C LEU A 165 -0.59 5.04 -16.30
N TYR A 166 -1.32 5.98 -15.71
CA TYR A 166 -2.74 6.20 -15.98
C TYR A 166 -3.11 7.64 -15.61
N SER A 167 -3.98 8.27 -16.38
CA SER A 167 -4.50 9.61 -16.08
C SER A 167 -6.00 9.53 -15.90
N PHE A 168 -6.48 9.90 -14.72
CA PHE A 168 -7.90 9.93 -14.41
C PHE A 168 -8.65 11.08 -15.09
N ALA A 169 -7.94 12.13 -15.50
CA ALA A 169 -8.52 13.36 -16.04
C ALA A 169 -9.72 13.83 -15.18
N SER A 170 -10.83 14.25 -15.80
CA SER A 170 -12.04 14.68 -15.08
C SER A 170 -12.91 13.54 -14.55
N ASP A 171 -12.64 12.30 -14.95
CA ASP A 171 -13.59 11.19 -14.81
C ASP A 171 -13.22 10.24 -13.66
N GLY A 172 -12.07 10.47 -13.01
CA GLY A 172 -11.66 9.71 -11.84
C GLY A 172 -12.10 10.29 -10.50
N PRO A 173 -11.60 9.72 -9.41
CA PRO A 173 -11.97 10.12 -8.07
C PRO A 173 -11.47 11.53 -7.76
N VAL A 174 -12.36 12.34 -7.17
CA VAL A 174 -12.07 13.74 -6.84
C VAL A 174 -11.15 13.80 -5.61
N LEU A 175 -9.91 14.23 -5.82
CA LEU A 175 -8.97 14.53 -4.76
C LEU A 175 -9.24 15.93 -4.18
N ARG A 176 -9.12 16.07 -2.86
CA ARG A 176 -9.31 17.31 -2.08
C ARG A 176 -8.13 17.50 -1.14
N GLN A 177 -8.07 18.65 -0.49
CA GLN A 177 -6.99 19.00 0.44
C GLN A 177 -6.79 17.99 1.59
N GLU A 178 -7.88 17.41 2.11
CA GLU A 178 -7.85 16.44 3.23
C GLU A 178 -7.88 14.99 2.75
N THR A 179 -7.71 14.77 1.45
CA THR A 179 -7.77 13.42 0.89
C THR A 179 -6.54 12.62 1.29
N GLU A 180 -6.77 11.52 1.99
CA GLU A 180 -5.76 10.51 2.24
C GLU A 180 -5.83 9.44 1.17
N VAL A 181 -4.66 9.09 0.62
CA VAL A 181 -4.53 8.06 -0.39
C VAL A 181 -3.65 6.92 0.10
N ARG A 182 -3.95 5.71 -0.36
CA ARG A 182 -3.06 4.55 -0.30
C ARG A 182 -3.07 3.84 -1.64
N ILE A 183 -1.93 3.27 -2.00
CA ILE A 183 -1.78 2.47 -3.20
C ILE A 183 -1.05 1.18 -2.85
N PHE A 184 -1.59 0.05 -3.31
CA PHE A 184 -1.02 -1.26 -3.04
C PHE A 184 -0.86 -2.05 -4.34
N PRO A 185 0.26 -2.75 -4.51
CA PRO A 185 0.42 -3.64 -5.63
C PRO A 185 -0.37 -4.94 -5.40
N SER A 186 -0.93 -5.45 -6.48
CA SER A 186 -1.44 -6.81 -6.63
C SER A 186 -0.69 -7.49 -7.78
N ALA A 187 -1.01 -8.75 -8.08
CA ALA A 187 -0.26 -9.56 -9.06
C ALA A 187 -0.10 -8.89 -10.44
N SER A 188 -1.11 -8.14 -10.90
CA SER A 188 -1.09 -7.42 -12.18
C SER A 188 -1.89 -6.11 -12.14
N SER A 189 -2.23 -5.64 -10.94
CA SER A 189 -3.09 -4.48 -10.74
C SER A 189 -2.60 -3.66 -9.56
N LEU A 190 -3.09 -2.43 -9.46
CA LEU A 190 -2.92 -1.53 -8.34
C LEU A 190 -4.27 -1.37 -7.64
N ILE A 191 -4.28 -1.45 -6.31
CA ILE A 191 -5.43 -1.12 -5.47
C ILE A 191 -5.23 0.28 -4.93
N LEU A 192 -6.12 1.19 -5.30
CA LEU A 192 -6.13 2.58 -4.85
C LEU A 192 -7.20 2.72 -3.78
N LEU A 193 -6.83 3.24 -2.62
CA LEU A 193 -7.77 3.66 -1.58
C LEU A 193 -7.75 5.17 -1.48
N ILE A 194 -8.93 5.75 -1.39
CA ILE A 194 -9.13 7.18 -1.24
C ILE A 194 -10.12 7.36 -0.09
N GLY A 195 -9.82 8.31 0.77
CA GLY A 195 -10.63 8.60 1.93
C GLY A 195 -10.29 9.93 2.58
N THR A 196 -10.85 10.14 3.76
CA THR A 196 -10.52 11.26 4.64
C THR A 196 -10.34 10.74 6.06
N PRO A 197 -9.68 11.51 6.95
CA PRO A 197 -9.60 11.15 8.35
C PRO A 197 -10.97 11.02 9.03
N THR A 198 -11.97 11.78 8.56
CA THR A 198 -13.31 11.87 9.16
C THR A 198 -14.28 10.81 8.62
N ASP A 199 -14.28 10.58 7.31
CA ASP A 199 -15.26 9.71 6.64
C ASP A 199 -14.69 8.31 6.38
N GLY A 200 -13.41 8.09 6.64
CA GLY A 200 -12.70 6.86 6.34
C GLY A 200 -12.52 6.66 4.84
N ILE A 201 -12.45 5.39 4.40
CA ILE A 201 -12.34 5.02 2.98
C ILE A 201 -13.66 5.30 2.25
N SER A 202 -13.62 6.22 1.29
CA SER A 202 -14.74 6.59 0.44
C SER A 202 -14.71 5.90 -0.92
N THR A 203 -13.54 5.50 -1.40
CA THR A 203 -13.37 4.82 -2.69
C THR A 203 -12.29 3.75 -2.61
N ILE A 204 -12.59 2.58 -3.16
CA ILE A 204 -11.61 1.53 -3.45
C ILE A 204 -11.64 1.31 -4.94
N SER A 205 -10.51 1.40 -5.61
CA SER A 205 -10.46 1.18 -7.05
C SER A 205 -9.35 0.22 -7.42
N LYS A 206 -9.59 -0.56 -8.45
CA LYS A 206 -8.61 -1.45 -9.06
C LYS A 206 -8.21 -0.87 -10.41
N LEU A 207 -6.93 -0.58 -10.57
CA LEU A 207 -6.33 -0.17 -11.82
C LEU A 207 -5.49 -1.33 -12.36
N THR A 208 -5.74 -1.78 -13.58
CA THR A 208 -4.98 -2.84 -14.27
C THR A 208 -4.32 -2.22 -15.49
N PRO A 209 -3.12 -1.62 -15.34
CA PRO A 209 -2.45 -0.94 -16.44
C PRO A 209 -2.17 -1.91 -17.59
N SER A 210 -2.52 -1.52 -18.82
CA SER A 210 -2.07 -2.24 -20.01
C SER A 210 -0.63 -1.84 -20.32
N LEU A 211 0.33 -2.68 -19.94
CA LEU A 211 1.76 -2.44 -20.21
C LEU A 211 2.17 -2.84 -21.64
N SER A 212 1.26 -3.40 -22.44
CA SER A 212 1.48 -3.73 -23.85
C SER A 212 0.73 -2.76 -24.78
N SER A 213 1.38 -2.37 -25.87
CA SER A 213 0.86 -1.42 -26.87
C SER A 213 -0.20 -2.01 -27.82
N GLU A 214 -0.71 -3.21 -27.56
CA GLU A 214 -1.70 -3.85 -28.42
C GLU A 214 -3.12 -3.51 -27.97
N ALA A 215 -3.61 -2.35 -28.44
CA ALA A 215 -4.98 -1.94 -28.22
C ALA A 215 -5.92 -2.69 -29.19
N THR A 216 -6.68 -3.65 -28.68
CA THR A 216 -7.95 -4.07 -29.32
C THR A 216 -9.02 -4.22 -28.25
N SER A 217 -9.98 -3.28 -28.22
CA SER A 217 -11.26 -3.36 -27.51
C SER A 217 -11.23 -3.98 -26.10
N THR A 218 -10.31 -3.57 -25.24
CA THR A 218 -10.31 -3.96 -23.83
C THR A 218 -11.29 -3.08 -23.04
N PRO A 219 -12.00 -3.62 -22.04
CA PRO A 219 -12.74 -2.78 -21.08
C PRO A 219 -11.78 -1.79 -20.40
N SER A 220 -12.34 -0.71 -19.84
CA SER A 220 -11.57 0.27 -19.05
C SER A 220 -10.63 -0.46 -18.08
N PRO A 221 -9.33 -0.12 -18.03
CA PRO A 221 -8.40 -0.73 -17.10
C PRO A 221 -8.70 -0.36 -15.64
N TYR A 222 -9.63 0.58 -15.43
CA TYR A 222 -10.03 1.09 -14.13
C TYR A 222 -11.43 0.60 -13.76
N GLU A 223 -11.53 0.00 -12.58
CA GLU A 223 -12.77 -0.46 -11.95
C GLU A 223 -12.89 0.18 -10.57
N THR A 224 -13.95 0.96 -10.36
CA THR A 224 -14.28 1.47 -9.01
C THR A 224 -15.15 0.43 -8.29
N LEU A 225 -14.69 0.01 -7.12
CA LEU A 225 -15.47 -0.79 -6.19
C LEU A 225 -16.16 0.16 -5.22
N VAL A 226 -17.43 -0.10 -4.92
CA VAL A 226 -18.14 0.64 -3.86
C VAL A 226 -17.74 0.01 -2.52
N PRO A 227 -16.92 0.66 -1.68
CA PRO A 227 -16.57 0.09 -0.39
C PRO A 227 -17.78 0.11 0.56
N PRO A 228 -17.92 -0.88 1.45
CA PRO A 228 -18.75 -0.70 2.64
C PRO A 228 -18.18 0.45 3.49
N PRO A 229 -19.01 1.18 4.27
CA PRO A 229 -18.55 2.26 5.14
C PRO A 229 -17.33 1.83 5.97
N ALA A 230 -16.25 2.59 5.86
CA ALA A 230 -14.99 2.23 6.49
C ALA A 230 -15.03 2.55 7.99
N PRO A 231 -14.48 1.66 8.84
CA PRO A 231 -14.48 1.86 10.29
C PRO A 231 -13.46 2.90 10.74
N THR A 232 -12.45 3.21 9.92
CA THR A 232 -11.35 4.13 10.26
C THR A 232 -10.68 4.70 9.00
N SER A 233 -9.75 5.62 9.20
CA SER A 233 -8.95 6.28 8.16
C SER A 233 -8.16 5.28 7.31
N PRO A 234 -7.98 5.54 6.00
CA PRO A 234 -7.11 4.73 5.13
C PRO A 234 -5.63 4.76 5.53
N SER A 235 -5.18 5.70 6.37
CA SER A 235 -3.76 5.89 6.68
C SER A 235 -3.09 4.67 7.32
N ASN A 236 -3.84 3.83 8.03
CA ASN A 236 -3.30 2.60 8.62
C ASN A 236 -3.51 1.35 7.75
N ALA A 237 -4.00 1.51 6.51
CA ALA A 237 -4.30 0.39 5.65
C ALA A 237 -3.05 -0.37 5.25
N SER A 238 -3.18 -1.71 5.26
CA SER A 238 -2.26 -2.61 4.59
C SER A 238 -3.05 -3.58 3.72
N PHE A 239 -2.44 -4.04 2.63
CA PHE A 239 -3.06 -4.95 1.69
C PHE A 239 -2.20 -6.19 1.52
N HIS A 240 -2.81 -7.37 1.69
CA HIS A 240 -2.13 -8.64 1.50
C HIS A 240 -3.14 -9.74 1.15
N ASN A 241 -2.77 -10.65 0.24
CA ASN A 241 -3.62 -11.76 -0.22
C ASN A 241 -5.05 -11.35 -0.59
N ASN A 242 -5.21 -10.17 -1.19
CA ASN A 242 -6.50 -9.62 -1.58
C ASN A 242 -7.44 -9.24 -0.41
N TYR A 243 -6.86 -9.06 0.78
CA TYR A 243 -7.50 -8.49 1.94
C TYR A 243 -6.88 -7.13 2.26
N LEU A 244 -7.75 -6.18 2.59
CA LEU A 244 -7.38 -4.97 3.30
C LEU A 244 -7.46 -5.21 4.80
N TYR A 245 -6.48 -4.68 5.51
CA TYR A 245 -6.39 -4.71 6.96
C TYR A 245 -6.28 -3.28 7.47
N LEU A 246 -7.15 -2.92 8.42
CA LEU A 246 -7.10 -1.68 9.18
C LEU A 246 -7.02 -2.00 10.67
N ILE A 247 -6.35 -1.17 11.44
CA ILE A 247 -6.31 -1.28 12.90
C ILE A 247 -6.90 -0.01 13.48
N SER A 248 -7.82 -0.12 14.43
CA SER A 248 -8.32 1.03 15.19
C SER A 248 -8.25 0.77 16.69
N SER A 249 -8.26 1.84 17.47
CA SER A 249 -8.34 1.77 18.93
C SER A 249 -9.52 2.62 19.35
N THR A 250 -10.57 1.98 19.85
CA THR A 250 -11.79 2.67 20.30
C THR A 250 -11.72 3.10 21.76
N ASP A 251 -10.87 2.44 22.56
CA ASP A 251 -10.63 2.76 23.96
C ASP A 251 -9.19 2.37 24.37
N PRO A 252 -8.69 2.84 25.52
CA PRO A 252 -7.31 2.59 25.95
C PRO A 252 -6.96 1.13 26.28
N MET A 253 -7.97 0.25 26.37
CA MET A 253 -7.85 -1.14 26.82
C MET A 253 -8.21 -2.14 25.72
N SER A 254 -8.63 -1.68 24.53
CA SER A 254 -8.99 -2.53 23.41
C SER A 254 -8.63 -1.91 22.06
N SER A 255 -8.19 -2.77 21.15
CA SER A 255 -7.98 -2.43 19.74
C SER A 255 -8.77 -3.39 18.86
N GLN A 256 -9.03 -2.96 17.64
CA GLN A 256 -9.81 -3.67 16.66
C GLN A 256 -8.99 -3.87 15.38
N LEU A 257 -9.00 -5.10 14.87
CA LEU A 257 -8.51 -5.43 13.55
C LEU A 257 -9.71 -5.55 12.62
N HIS A 258 -9.75 -4.74 11.57
CA HIS A 258 -10.78 -4.79 10.53
C HIS A 258 -10.21 -5.40 9.26
N THR A 259 -10.93 -6.33 8.65
CA THR A 259 -10.52 -7.00 7.43
C THR A 259 -11.60 -6.90 6.35
N LEU A 260 -11.21 -6.61 5.11
CA LEU A 260 -12.12 -6.55 3.95
C LEU A 260 -11.56 -7.34 2.77
N ALA A 261 -12.33 -8.29 2.26
CA ALA A 261 -11.99 -9.03 1.04
C ALA A 261 -12.35 -8.19 -0.20
N VAL A 262 -11.34 -7.74 -0.96
CA VAL A 262 -11.53 -6.77 -2.07
C VAL A 262 -12.21 -7.37 -3.30
N ASN A 263 -12.05 -8.68 -3.56
CA ASN A 263 -12.67 -9.36 -4.72
C ASN A 263 -13.97 -10.11 -4.36
N SER A 264 -14.58 -9.79 -3.21
CA SER A 264 -15.87 -10.38 -2.84
C SER A 264 -17.00 -9.79 -3.68
N LYS A 265 -18.01 -10.59 -4.03
CA LYS A 265 -19.24 -10.11 -4.68
C LYS A 265 -20.05 -9.17 -3.79
N ASP A 266 -19.89 -9.31 -2.48
CA ASP A 266 -20.53 -8.47 -1.44
C ASP A 266 -19.46 -8.17 -0.38
N PRO A 267 -18.62 -7.14 -0.60
CA PRO A 267 -17.52 -6.82 0.30
C PRO A 267 -18.05 -6.26 1.62
N LYS A 268 -17.69 -6.92 2.74
CA LYS A 268 -18.08 -6.53 4.10
C LYS A 268 -16.88 -6.55 5.05
N TRP A 269 -16.81 -5.56 5.93
CA TRP A 269 -15.82 -5.53 6.99
C TRP A 269 -16.12 -6.61 8.02
N ALA A 270 -15.13 -7.44 8.32
CA ALA A 270 -15.11 -8.26 9.52
C ALA A 270 -14.22 -7.58 10.57
N THR A 271 -14.66 -7.54 11.83
CA THR A 271 -13.94 -6.86 12.92
C THR A 271 -13.64 -7.83 14.05
N LEU A 272 -12.38 -7.85 14.48
CA LEU A 272 -11.92 -8.61 15.64
C LEU A 272 -11.40 -7.64 16.70
N THR A 273 -12.03 -7.64 17.87
CA THR A 273 -11.54 -6.87 19.03
C THR A 273 -10.57 -7.72 19.85
N PHE A 274 -9.45 -7.14 20.25
CA PHE A 274 -8.47 -7.76 21.13
C PHE A 274 -8.07 -6.81 22.28
N PRO A 275 -7.84 -7.34 23.48
CA PRO A 275 -7.46 -6.54 24.63
C PRO A 275 -6.05 -6.00 24.48
N THR A 276 -5.80 -4.83 25.06
CA THR A 276 -4.51 -4.14 25.03
C THR A 276 -4.08 -3.88 26.47
N ASN A 277 -2.78 -4.01 26.73
CA ASN A 277 -2.25 -3.79 28.07
C ASN A 277 -1.97 -2.29 28.25
N PRO A 278 -2.49 -1.60 29.27
CA PRO A 278 -2.21 -0.18 29.49
C PRO A 278 -0.72 0.12 29.77
N LEU A 279 0.07 -0.90 30.16
CA LEU A 279 1.54 -0.82 30.31
C LEU A 279 2.30 -1.23 29.05
N SER A 280 1.61 -1.71 28.02
CA SER A 280 2.13 -2.04 26.70
C SER A 280 1.03 -1.76 25.66
N PRO A 281 0.81 -0.47 25.33
CA PRO A 281 -0.28 -0.06 24.46
C PRO A 281 -0.28 -0.85 23.15
N ALA A 282 -1.46 -1.10 22.61
CA ALA A 282 -1.58 -1.75 21.30
C ALA A 282 -1.04 -0.87 20.16
N PRO A 283 -0.80 -1.46 18.97
CA PRO A 283 -0.43 -0.69 17.80
C PRO A 283 -1.51 0.37 17.53
N GLU A 284 -1.15 1.64 17.69
CA GLU A 284 -1.98 2.74 17.23
C GLU A 284 -1.74 2.99 15.73
N PRO A 285 -2.74 3.52 15.00
CA PRO A 285 -2.56 4.00 13.64
C PRO A 285 -1.39 4.99 13.56
N ALA A 286 -0.25 4.58 13.02
CA ALA A 286 0.77 5.52 12.60
C ALA A 286 0.34 6.12 11.26
N MET A 287 0.54 7.43 11.07
CA MET A 287 0.25 8.11 9.79
C MET A 287 0.96 7.47 8.57
N GLN A 288 1.96 6.60 8.79
CA GLN A 288 2.74 5.91 7.77
C GLN A 288 3.10 4.49 8.24
N ALA A 289 2.36 3.48 7.76
CA ALA A 289 2.68 2.08 8.01
C ALA A 289 3.21 1.43 6.71
N PRO A 290 4.47 0.95 6.67
CA PRO A 290 4.96 0.17 5.54
C PRO A 290 4.35 -1.24 5.53
N SER A 291 4.11 -1.79 4.34
CA SER A 291 3.78 -3.22 4.18
C SER A 291 5.06 -4.06 4.25
N PHE A 292 5.09 -5.05 5.14
CA PHE A 292 6.19 -6.01 5.21
C PHE A 292 5.90 -7.20 4.29
N PRO A 293 6.81 -7.59 3.39
CA PRO A 293 6.71 -8.89 2.72
C PRO A 293 6.92 -10.01 3.75
N SER A 294 6.07 -11.04 3.70
CA SER A 294 6.27 -12.26 4.50
C SER A 294 7.57 -12.96 4.06
N PRO A 295 8.36 -13.54 4.98
CA PRO A 295 9.50 -14.35 4.59
C PRO A 295 9.04 -15.51 3.71
N GLN A 296 9.58 -15.61 2.50
CA GLN A 296 9.41 -16.81 1.69
C GLN A 296 10.01 -17.98 2.48
N ALA A 297 9.18 -18.96 2.83
CA ALA A 297 9.67 -20.23 3.31
C ALA A 297 10.44 -20.88 2.15
N THR A 298 11.77 -20.80 2.20
CA THR A 298 12.61 -21.64 1.36
C THR A 298 12.37 -23.08 1.76
N GLU A 299 11.74 -23.87 0.89
CA GLU A 299 11.78 -25.31 0.97
C GLU A 299 13.25 -25.75 0.85
N GLU A 300 13.89 -26.04 1.98
CA GLU A 300 15.10 -26.85 2.01
C GLU A 300 14.73 -28.25 1.51
N THR A 301 15.02 -28.49 0.23
CA THR A 301 15.12 -29.85 -0.31
C THR A 301 16.38 -30.47 0.27
N THR A 302 16.23 -31.19 1.38
CA THR A 302 17.25 -32.13 1.85
C THR A 302 17.36 -33.28 0.84
N SER A 303 18.31 -33.20 -0.09
CA SER A 303 18.79 -34.38 -0.80
C SER A 303 19.87 -35.05 0.05
N SER A 304 19.47 -36.12 0.74
CA SER A 304 20.41 -37.06 1.34
C SER A 304 21.09 -37.85 0.22
N ILE A 305 22.39 -37.65 0.04
CA ILE A 305 23.25 -38.52 -0.76
C ILE A 305 23.70 -39.69 0.11
N PHE A 306 23.31 -40.90 -0.29
CA PHE A 306 24.26 -41.99 -0.53
C PHE A 306 24.19 -42.33 -2.02
#